data_AF-A0AAD6JB20-F1
#
_entry.id   AF-A0AAD6JB20-F1
#
_cell.length_a   1.000
_cell.length_b   1.000
_cell.length_c   1.000
_cell.angle_alpha   90.00
_cell.angle_beta   90.00
_cell.angle_gamma   90.00
#
_symmetry.space_group_name_H-M   'P 1'
#
loop_
_entity.id
_entity.type
_entity.pdbx_description
1 polymer ?
#
loop_
_entity_poly.entity_id
_entity_poly.type
_entity_poly.pdbx_seq_one_letter_code
_entity_poly.pdbx_strand_id
1 'polypeptide(L)'
;MGISSICKALILFELILLPLFLSSDAKNLKESSDSSSFPADFLFGTASSSYQFEGAYQSDGKGSSNWDVHTHKPGNIIDGSNGDIAIDQYHRYLEDIDLMASLGVNTYRFFDVMGTNSTQREIWRCQYGWY
;
A
#
# COMPACT_ATOMS: atom_id res chain seq x y z
N MET A 1 -54.34 33.37 19.25
CA MET A 1 -54.83 32.74 18.01
C MET A 1 -54.45 31.27 18.06
N GLY A 2 -55.42 30.39 18.32
CA GLY A 2 -55.16 28.96 18.51
C GLY A 2 -54.98 28.26 17.17
N ILE A 3 -53.98 27.39 17.08
CA ILE A 3 -53.82 26.43 15.97
C ILE A 3 -55.12 25.63 15.79
N SER A 4 -55.72 25.76 14.60
CA SER A 4 -56.92 25.02 14.20
C SER A 4 -56.69 23.52 14.35
N SER A 5 -57.73 22.74 14.68
CA SER A 5 -57.64 21.28 14.82
C SER A 5 -57.02 20.60 13.59
N ILE A 6 -57.19 21.20 12.40
CA ILE A 6 -56.58 20.70 11.15
C ILE A 6 -55.05 20.89 11.16
N CYS A 7 -54.54 22.05 11.63
CA CYS A 7 -53.10 22.26 11.78
C CYS A 7 -52.47 21.30 12.79
N LYS A 8 -53.19 20.95 13.86
CA LYS A 8 -52.72 19.95 14.84
C LYS A 8 -52.60 18.57 14.22
N ALA A 9 -53.58 18.17 13.40
CA ALA A 9 -53.57 16.88 12.70
C ALA A 9 -52.41 16.78 11.68
N LEU A 10 -52.12 17.86 10.94
CA LEU A 10 -51.02 17.91 9.98
C LEU A 10 -49.64 17.86 10.67
N ILE A 11 -49.46 18.58 11.79
CA ILE A 11 -48.22 18.53 12.57
C ILE A 11 -48.02 17.14 13.18
N LEU A 12 -49.09 16.49 13.67
CA LEU A 12 -49.03 15.11 14.15
C LEU A 12 -48.67 14.14 13.04
N PHE A 13 -49.21 14.30 11.84
CA PHE A 13 -48.89 13.45 10.69
C PHE A 13 -47.42 13.59 10.27
N GLU A 14 -46.89 14.82 10.21
CA GLU A 14 -45.47 15.08 9.92
C GLU A 14 -44.54 14.51 11.00
N LEU A 15 -44.91 14.65 12.29
CA LEU A 15 -44.13 14.07 13.40
C LEU A 15 -44.14 12.54 13.41
N ILE A 16 -45.19 11.90 12.88
CA ILE A 16 -45.30 10.44 12.77
C ILE A 16 -44.53 9.91 11.54
N LEU A 17 -44.45 10.69 10.46
CA LEU A 17 -43.72 10.29 9.25
C LEU A 17 -42.21 10.62 9.29
N LEU A 18 -41.78 11.62 10.08
CA LEU A 18 -40.37 11.96 10.27
C LEU A 18 -39.49 10.77 10.71
N PRO A 19 -39.87 9.95 11.72
CA PRO A 19 -39.05 8.80 12.13
C PRO A 19 -39.06 7.64 11.10
N LEU A 20 -40.01 7.61 10.16
CA LEU A 20 -40.02 6.66 9.05
C LEU A 20 -38.99 7.03 7.98
N PHE A 21 -38.76 8.33 7.75
CA PHE A 21 -37.75 8.83 6.80
C PHE A 21 -36.31 8.78 7.34
N LEU A 22 -36.10 8.94 8.66
CA LEU A 22 -34.76 8.82 9.28
C LEU A 22 -34.29 7.37 9.49
N SER A 23 -35.17 6.37 9.39
CA SER A 23 -34.84 4.98 9.73
C SER A 23 -34.08 4.23 8.63
N SER A 24 -33.91 4.82 7.44
CA SER A 24 -33.25 4.14 6.32
C SER A 24 -31.73 4.27 6.27
N ASP A 25 -31.10 5.16 7.04
CA ASP A 25 -29.64 5.42 6.95
C ASP A 25 -28.85 4.99 8.21
N ALA A 26 -29.51 4.72 9.34
CA ALA A 26 -28.83 4.48 10.62
C ALA A 26 -28.62 2.99 10.98
N LYS A 27 -28.83 2.05 10.06
CA LYS A 27 -28.72 0.60 10.35
C LYS A 27 -27.59 -0.13 9.61
N ASN A 28 -26.58 0.61 9.13
CA ASN A 28 -25.40 0.00 8.49
C ASN A 28 -24.06 0.40 9.13
N LEU A 29 -24.02 0.45 10.46
CA LEU A 29 -22.77 0.34 11.23
C LEU A 29 -22.90 -0.85 12.16
N LYS A 30 -23.19 -2.02 11.60
CA LYS A 30 -22.98 -3.28 12.31
C LYS A 30 -21.50 -3.63 12.15
N GLU A 31 -20.72 -3.02 13.03
CA GLU A 31 -19.51 -3.55 13.66
C GLU A 31 -19.09 -4.90 13.05
N SER A 32 -18.14 -4.86 12.11
CA SER A 32 -17.46 -6.06 11.66
C SER A 32 -16.77 -6.65 12.89
N SER A 33 -17.30 -7.75 13.40
CA SER A 33 -16.60 -8.57 14.38
C SER A 33 -15.33 -9.06 13.70
N ASP A 34 -14.25 -8.31 13.86
CA ASP A 34 -12.95 -8.62 13.30
C ASP A 34 -12.33 -9.71 14.18
N SER A 35 -12.93 -10.89 14.17
CA SER A 35 -12.25 -12.12 14.55
C SER A 35 -11.33 -12.48 13.39
N SER A 36 -10.28 -11.68 13.20
CA SER A 36 -9.16 -12.04 12.35
C SER A 36 -8.77 -13.49 12.65
N SER A 37 -8.77 -14.35 11.62
CA SER A 37 -8.33 -15.74 11.75
C SER A 37 -6.83 -15.88 12.05
N PHE A 38 -6.11 -14.75 12.11
CA PHE A 38 -4.68 -14.70 12.31
C PHE A 38 -4.33 -14.26 13.74
N PRO A 39 -3.23 -14.78 14.32
CA PRO A 39 -2.66 -14.28 15.55
C PRO A 39 -2.46 -12.75 15.52
N ALA A 40 -2.53 -12.10 16.68
CA ALA A 40 -2.36 -10.65 16.80
C ALA A 40 -0.98 -10.15 16.32
N ASP A 41 0.00 -11.03 16.34
CA ASP A 41 1.39 -10.81 15.91
C ASP A 41 1.69 -11.37 14.51
N PHE A 42 0.65 -11.75 13.75
CA PHE A 42 0.84 -12.25 12.40
C PHE A 42 1.38 -11.16 11.46
N LEU A 43 2.37 -11.55 10.65
CA LEU A 43 3.06 -10.63 9.76
C LEU A 43 2.45 -10.68 8.35
N PHE A 44 1.96 -9.53 7.88
CA PHE A 44 1.53 -9.33 6.51
C PHE A 44 2.49 -8.35 5.85
N GLY A 45 3.02 -8.75 4.70
CA GLY A 45 4.10 -8.02 4.08
C GLY A 45 4.14 -8.13 2.57
N THR A 46 5.02 -7.31 2.01
CA THR A 46 5.38 -7.32 0.59
C THR A 46 6.80 -7.85 0.43
N ALA A 47 7.13 -8.32 -0.76
CA ALA A 47 8.47 -8.80 -1.08
C ALA A 47 8.90 -8.31 -2.47
N SER A 48 10.20 -8.06 -2.65
CA SER A 48 10.76 -7.56 -3.90
C SER A 48 12.23 -7.94 -4.06
N SER A 49 12.72 -7.89 -5.29
CA SER A 49 14.11 -8.23 -5.63
C SER A 49 14.81 -7.02 -6.27
N SER A 50 16.06 -6.77 -5.91
CA SER A 50 16.77 -5.54 -6.27
C SER A 50 16.81 -5.28 -7.78
N TYR A 51 17.10 -6.29 -8.62
CA TYR A 51 17.16 -6.09 -10.08
C TYR A 51 15.81 -5.70 -10.70
N GLN A 52 14.70 -6.11 -10.09
CA GLN A 52 13.36 -5.83 -10.59
C GLN A 52 12.83 -4.46 -10.13
N PHE A 53 13.42 -3.88 -9.08
CA PHE A 53 12.86 -2.68 -8.44
C PHE A 53 13.83 -1.51 -8.32
N GLU A 54 15.10 -1.72 -7.93
CA GLU A 54 16.04 -0.63 -7.62
C GLU A 54 16.34 0.25 -8.83
N GLY A 55 16.75 -0.36 -9.94
CA GLY A 55 17.42 0.35 -11.03
C GLY A 55 18.85 0.75 -10.65
N ALA A 56 19.25 1.94 -11.09
CA ALA A 56 20.52 2.58 -10.77
C ALA A 56 21.73 1.67 -11.07
N TYR A 57 21.72 1.02 -12.25
CA TYR A 57 22.62 -0.11 -12.57
C TYR A 57 24.12 0.20 -12.43
N GLN A 58 24.53 1.46 -12.58
CA GLN A 58 25.92 1.93 -12.48
C GLN A 58 26.15 2.99 -11.40
N SER A 59 25.18 3.23 -10.53
CA SER A 59 25.30 4.23 -9.46
C SER A 59 26.17 3.71 -8.31
N ASP A 60 26.83 4.61 -7.59
CA ASP A 60 27.55 4.34 -6.32
C ASP A 60 28.54 3.16 -6.34
N GLY A 61 29.14 2.89 -7.50
CA GLY A 61 30.12 1.80 -7.65
C GLY A 61 29.49 0.40 -7.63
N LYS A 62 28.18 0.28 -7.92
CA LYS A 62 27.50 -1.00 -8.16
C LYS A 62 28.22 -1.78 -9.27
N GLY A 63 28.57 -3.03 -8.97
CA GLY A 63 29.14 -3.95 -9.93
C GLY A 63 28.07 -4.57 -10.84
N SER A 64 28.43 -4.88 -12.08
CA SER A 64 27.52 -5.57 -13.00
C SER A 64 27.22 -7.00 -12.53
N SER A 65 25.95 -7.37 -12.59
CA SER A 65 25.43 -8.70 -12.32
C SER A 65 25.30 -9.54 -13.61
N ASN A 66 25.09 -10.85 -13.46
CA ASN A 66 24.78 -11.73 -14.59
C ASN A 66 23.49 -11.30 -15.33
N TRP A 67 22.53 -10.70 -14.61
CA TRP A 67 21.29 -10.21 -15.21
C TRP A 67 21.52 -8.97 -16.07
N ASP A 68 22.44 -8.07 -15.69
CA ASP A 68 22.84 -6.95 -16.54
C ASP A 68 23.39 -7.49 -17.88
N VAL A 69 24.31 -8.44 -17.81
CA VAL A 69 24.91 -9.06 -19.01
C VAL A 69 23.86 -9.81 -19.85
N HIS A 70 22.90 -10.47 -19.22
CA HIS A 70 21.87 -11.23 -19.91
C HIS A 70 20.87 -10.31 -20.63
N THR A 71 20.36 -9.28 -19.96
CA THR A 71 19.32 -8.40 -20.51
C THR A 71 19.82 -7.45 -21.59
N HIS A 72 21.11 -7.04 -21.52
CA HIS A 72 21.72 -6.20 -22.55
C HIS A 72 22.03 -6.92 -23.88
N LYS A 73 21.85 -8.24 -23.94
CA LYS A 73 22.00 -9.00 -25.18
C LYS A 73 20.70 -8.95 -25.99
N PRO A 74 20.72 -8.46 -27.24
CA PRO A 74 19.51 -8.42 -28.07
C PRO A 74 18.85 -9.80 -28.21
N GLY A 75 17.53 -9.84 -28.02
CA GLY A 75 16.72 -11.05 -28.15
C GLY A 75 16.60 -11.91 -26.88
N ASN A 76 17.29 -11.57 -25.79
CA ASN A 76 17.12 -12.28 -24.51
C ASN A 76 15.88 -11.85 -23.74
N ILE A 77 15.51 -10.58 -23.84
CA ILE A 77 14.23 -10.05 -23.33
C ILE A 77 13.31 -9.78 -24.52
N ILE A 78 12.06 -10.20 -24.41
CA ILE A 78 11.06 -10.18 -25.50
C ILE A 78 10.87 -8.78 -26.07
N ASP A 79 10.83 -7.76 -25.20
CA ASP A 79 10.67 -6.35 -25.58
C ASP A 79 12.01 -5.58 -25.63
N GLY A 80 13.13 -6.25 -25.36
CA GLY A 80 14.45 -5.64 -25.29
C GLY A 80 14.69 -4.73 -24.08
N SER A 81 13.80 -4.75 -23.08
CA SER A 81 13.98 -3.97 -21.84
C SER A 81 15.07 -4.57 -20.93
N ASN A 82 15.53 -3.76 -19.97
CA ASN A 82 16.52 -4.14 -18.96
C ASN A 82 16.15 -3.57 -17.58
N GLY A 83 16.98 -3.88 -16.58
CA GLY A 83 16.80 -3.45 -15.20
C GLY A 83 17.46 -2.12 -14.87
N ASP A 84 17.84 -1.30 -15.86
CA ASP A 84 18.72 -0.15 -15.60
C ASP A 84 18.06 0.92 -14.74
N ILE A 85 16.76 1.11 -14.95
CA ILE A 85 15.91 2.05 -14.21
C ILE A 85 14.89 1.29 -13.34
N ALA A 86 14.30 0.20 -13.85
CA ALA A 86 13.23 -0.53 -13.17
C ALA A 86 12.07 0.40 -12.75
N ILE A 87 11.64 0.37 -11.48
CA ILE A 87 10.66 1.34 -10.93
C ILE A 87 11.34 2.53 -10.21
N ASP A 88 12.66 2.61 -10.32
CA ASP A 88 13.51 3.62 -9.69
C ASP A 88 13.40 3.66 -8.15
N GLN A 89 13.20 2.49 -7.54
CA GLN A 89 13.14 2.38 -6.08
C GLN A 89 14.44 2.89 -5.44
N TYR A 90 15.57 2.82 -6.13
CA TYR A 90 16.85 3.33 -5.64
C TYR A 90 16.74 4.79 -5.17
N HIS A 91 16.06 5.65 -5.93
CA HIS A 91 15.84 7.05 -5.58
C HIS A 91 14.51 7.29 -4.83
N ARG A 92 13.49 6.47 -5.06
CA ARG A 92 12.11 6.70 -4.61
C ARG A 92 11.65 5.85 -3.42
N TYR A 93 12.56 5.13 -2.77
CA TYR A 93 12.21 4.19 -1.68
C TYR A 93 11.40 4.81 -0.53
N LEU A 94 11.55 6.11 -0.24
CA LEU A 94 10.73 6.79 0.79
C LEU A 94 9.24 6.80 0.41
N GLU A 95 8.94 7.03 -0.87
CA GLU A 95 7.57 6.98 -1.38
C GLU A 95 7.02 5.55 -1.33
N ASP A 96 7.85 4.56 -1.65
CA ASP A 96 7.47 3.15 -1.60
C ASP A 96 7.19 2.69 -0.15
N ILE A 97 7.93 3.21 0.82
CA ILE A 97 7.69 2.99 2.26
C ILE A 97 6.35 3.59 2.68
N ASP A 98 6.08 4.83 2.31
CA ASP A 98 4.83 5.51 2.66
C ASP A 98 3.63 4.77 2.08
N LEU A 99 3.77 4.24 0.86
CA LEU A 99 2.78 3.37 0.23
C LEU A 99 2.57 2.08 1.03
N MET A 100 3.63 1.39 1.44
CA MET A 100 3.52 0.17 2.26
C MET A 100 2.84 0.46 3.61
N ALA A 101 3.18 1.58 4.26
CA ALA A 101 2.52 2.01 5.48
C ALA A 101 1.02 2.28 5.27
N SER A 102 0.66 2.94 4.16
CA SER A 102 -0.74 3.21 3.81
C SER A 102 -1.57 1.95 3.52
N LEU A 103 -0.91 0.89 3.03
CA LEU A 103 -1.51 -0.42 2.78
C LEU A 103 -1.72 -1.23 4.07
N GLY A 104 -1.17 -0.78 5.20
CA GLY A 104 -1.27 -1.47 6.49
C GLY A 104 -0.42 -2.74 6.60
N VAL A 105 0.58 -2.92 5.72
CA VAL A 105 1.54 -4.02 5.84
C VAL A 105 2.58 -3.70 6.91
N ASN A 106 3.04 -4.73 7.63
CA ASN A 106 3.96 -4.59 8.75
C ASN A 106 5.34 -5.20 8.49
N THR A 107 5.53 -5.83 7.32
CA THR A 107 6.79 -6.44 6.91
C THR A 107 7.11 -6.13 5.45
N TYR A 108 8.41 -5.95 5.15
CA TYR A 108 8.90 -5.81 3.78
C TYR A 108 10.16 -6.64 3.61
N ARG A 109 10.12 -7.61 2.69
CA ARG A 109 11.25 -8.48 2.39
C ARG A 109 11.94 -8.03 1.11
N PHE A 110 13.19 -7.59 1.23
CA PHE A 110 14.00 -7.17 0.10
C PHE A 110 15.12 -8.18 -0.18
N PHE A 111 15.21 -8.65 -1.42
CA PHE A 111 16.29 -9.54 -1.86
C PHE A 111 17.36 -8.75 -2.59
N ASP A 112 18.58 -8.84 -2.10
CA ASP A 112 19.71 -8.16 -2.70
C ASP A 112 20.43 -9.03 -3.73
N VAL A 113 21.01 -8.38 -4.73
CA VAL A 113 21.83 -9.03 -5.75
C VAL A 113 23.30 -8.72 -5.44
N MET A 114 24.12 -9.76 -5.38
CA MET A 114 25.55 -9.63 -5.09
C MET A 114 26.23 -8.65 -6.05
N GLY A 115 26.95 -7.67 -5.50
CA GLY A 115 27.64 -6.61 -6.26
C GLY A 115 27.03 -5.21 -6.10
N THR A 116 25.86 -5.08 -5.46
CA THR A 116 25.35 -3.80 -4.99
C THR A 116 26.23 -3.30 -3.84
N ASN A 117 26.64 -2.02 -3.86
CA ASN A 117 27.14 -1.32 -2.68
C ASN A 117 26.00 -0.43 -2.13
N SER A 118 24.79 -0.99 -2.09
CA SER A 118 23.57 -0.19 -2.02
C SER A 118 23.52 0.57 -0.69
N THR A 119 23.57 1.89 -0.80
CA THR A 119 23.21 2.90 0.20
C THR A 119 21.88 2.53 0.88
N GLN A 120 21.00 1.83 0.15
CA GLN A 120 19.77 1.25 0.66
C GLN A 120 19.97 0.18 1.75
N ARG A 121 20.98 -0.71 1.69
CA ARG A 121 21.22 -1.68 2.78
C ARG A 121 21.47 -0.99 4.11
N GLU A 122 22.20 0.12 4.12
CA GLU A 122 22.40 0.90 5.35
C GLU A 122 21.14 1.68 5.73
N ILE A 123 20.40 2.25 4.78
CA ILE A 123 19.17 3.00 5.06
C ILE A 123 18.04 2.09 5.58
N TRP A 124 17.79 0.94 4.94
CA TRP A 124 16.79 -0.04 5.39
C TRP A 124 17.14 -0.62 6.78
N ARG A 125 18.44 -0.84 7.03
CA ARG A 125 18.94 -1.37 8.30
C ARG A 125 18.92 -0.33 9.43
N CYS A 126 19.26 0.93 9.15
CA CYS A 126 19.28 2.02 10.12
C CYS A 126 17.88 2.54 10.47
N GLN A 127 16.95 2.61 9.51
CA GLN A 127 15.64 3.23 9.72
C GLN A 127 14.61 2.26 10.34
N TYR A 128 14.75 0.95 10.10
CA TYR A 128 13.73 -0.03 10.49
C TYR A 128 14.24 -1.29 11.20
N GLY A 129 15.55 -1.43 11.44
CA GLY A 129 16.08 -2.49 12.31
C GLY A 129 15.89 -3.92 11.79
N TRP A 130 15.82 -4.11 10.47
CA TRP A 130 15.75 -5.45 9.87
C TRP A 130 17.16 -6.06 9.75
N TYR A 131 17.31 -7.28 10.26
CA TYR A 131 18.53 -8.11 10.19
C TYR A 131 18.42 -9.12 9.03
#